data_AF-A0A950LYX2-F1
#
_entry.id   AF-A0A950LYX2-F1
#
_cell.length_a   1.000
_cell.length_b   1.000
_cell.length_c   1.000
_cell.angle_alpha   90.00
_cell.angle_beta   90.00
_cell.angle_gamma   90.00
#
_symmetry.space_group_name_H-M   'P 1'
#
loop_
_entity.id
_entity.type
_entity.pdbx_description
1 polymer ?
#
loop_
_entity_poly.entity_id
_entity_poly.type
_entity_poly.pdbx_seq_one_letter_code
_entity_poly.pdbx_strand_id
1 'polypeptide(L)'
;MSTVGFRRLPRLAAPRMPGGEVHLEPPPEVPRVIPGNVLQKVLPAVMIVAVLGMVGYTFTTGGAEKNPLFLMFPIMMVLSTVGMFTGGGRSGQVKAEMNEDRKDYLRYLGQMRERAREAAREQRAAVQWCHPDPAALWSIASSLRMWERRRGDPDFCHVRICRGSQRLATRLVPPQTGPVDELEPITALALRQFVRAHSIVPELPVAISVRGFAAVGISGDAAASRGLARSMLTQLATFHSPDDLLVAVVTAGRAKVDWEWAKWLPHVQHPSRVDGAGPMRMMAGSLARIEELLGEQLRDRPRFSRNAVPPGDGPHILIVIDGGEVSGAEQIILEEGVVGVTVLDLSESLGTLTSRRGLRLAIEQGVIGARGAVGVESFGSVDSLTVVEAEAVARALCPFRLGAAESHGADEPLLGNTGLLGLLGLLGLPEDPHAFDVAQAWRPRPVGDRLRVPIGLGELGQPVELDIKEAAQGGMGPHGLCVGATGSGNTTLRLRHTYRVIRLHAG
;
A
#
# COMPACT_ATOMS: atom_id res chain seq x y z
N MET A 1 -5.02 14.10 -32.46
CA MET A 1 -4.39 12.87 -31.91
C MET A 1 -5.42 11.77 -31.96
N SER A 2 -5.06 10.57 -32.42
CA SER A 2 -5.96 9.41 -32.41
C SER A 2 -6.13 8.90 -30.97
N THR A 3 -7.36 8.71 -30.53
CA THR A 3 -7.68 8.12 -29.22
C THR A 3 -7.80 6.59 -29.33
N VAL A 4 -7.44 5.90 -28.26
CA VAL A 4 -7.54 4.45 -28.12
C VAL A 4 -8.51 4.15 -26.99
N GLY A 5 -9.49 3.29 -27.25
CA GLY A 5 -10.41 2.81 -26.23
C GLY A 5 -9.67 1.90 -25.23
N PHE A 6 -9.73 2.26 -23.96
CA PHE A 6 -9.25 1.45 -22.85
C PHE A 6 -10.45 0.85 -22.13
N ARG A 7 -10.35 -0.45 -21.82
CA ARG A 7 -11.35 -1.19 -21.06
C ARG A 7 -10.80 -1.50 -19.69
N ARG A 8 -11.54 -1.13 -18.64
CA ARG A 8 -11.09 -1.39 -17.26
C ARG A 8 -11.37 -2.85 -16.90
N LEU A 9 -10.32 -3.62 -16.67
CA LEU A 9 -10.46 -4.96 -16.11
C LEU A 9 -10.80 -4.90 -14.61
N PRO A 10 -11.30 -6.01 -14.04
CA PRO A 10 -11.38 -6.15 -12.59
C PRO A 10 -10.01 -5.91 -11.95
N ARG A 11 -10.02 -5.16 -10.85
CA ARG A 11 -8.81 -4.79 -10.12
C ARG A 11 -8.07 -6.04 -9.64
N LEU A 12 -6.75 -6.07 -9.86
CA LEU A 12 -5.90 -7.14 -9.35
C LEU A 12 -5.85 -7.10 -7.82
N ALA A 13 -5.94 -8.27 -7.19
CA ALA A 13 -5.85 -8.37 -5.75
C ALA A 13 -4.47 -7.92 -5.26
N ALA A 14 -4.46 -6.93 -4.36
CA ALA A 14 -3.23 -6.49 -3.72
C ALA A 14 -2.66 -7.62 -2.83
N PRO A 15 -1.34 -7.64 -2.60
CA PRO A 15 -0.74 -8.50 -1.57
C PRO A 15 -1.44 -8.26 -0.23
N ARG A 16 -1.67 -9.34 0.52
CA ARG A 16 -2.34 -9.25 1.82
C ARG A 16 -1.47 -8.47 2.80
N MET A 17 -2.05 -7.47 3.44
CA MET A 17 -1.41 -6.80 4.57
C MET A 17 -1.34 -7.79 5.75
N PRO A 18 -0.18 -7.97 6.37
CA PRO A 18 -0.08 -8.75 7.60
C PRO A 18 -0.83 -8.01 8.70
N GLY A 19 -1.58 -8.74 9.52
CA GLY A 19 -2.36 -8.19 10.61
C GLY A 19 -2.24 -9.03 11.87
N GLY A 20 -3.01 -8.66 12.90
CA GLY A 20 -3.05 -9.37 14.17
C GLY A 20 -2.08 -8.82 15.21
N GLU A 21 -2.15 -9.40 16.40
CA GLU A 21 -1.31 -9.06 17.54
C GLU A 21 -0.42 -10.26 17.90
N VAL A 22 0.86 -9.99 18.15
CA VAL A 22 1.81 -10.99 18.63
C VAL A 22 2.16 -10.63 20.07
N HIS A 23 1.67 -11.45 21.00
CA HIS A 23 2.02 -11.34 22.41
C HIS A 23 3.40 -11.92 22.64
N LEU A 24 4.30 -11.10 23.18
CA LEU A 24 5.66 -11.51 23.51
C LEU A 24 5.69 -12.14 24.90
N GLU A 25 6.51 -13.18 25.06
CA GLU A 25 6.71 -13.84 26.35
C GLU A 25 7.56 -12.98 27.30
N PRO A 26 7.21 -12.97 28.61
CA PRO A 26 8.00 -12.25 29.60
C PRO A 26 9.42 -12.83 29.71
N PRO A 27 10.43 -11.99 29.99
CA PRO A 27 11.77 -12.47 30.27
C PRO A 27 11.79 -13.31 31.57
N PRO A 28 12.73 -14.25 31.71
CA PRO A 28 12.84 -15.08 32.91
C PRO A 28 13.10 -14.23 34.15
N GLU A 29 12.52 -14.65 35.27
CA GLU A 29 12.75 -14.03 36.59
C GLU A 29 14.08 -14.49 37.18
N VAL A 30 14.74 -13.61 37.94
CA VAL A 30 15.96 -13.99 38.66
C VAL A 30 15.56 -14.93 39.80
N PRO A 31 16.11 -16.16 39.87
CA PRO A 31 15.79 -17.07 40.96
C PRO A 31 16.17 -16.41 42.29
N ARG A 32 15.18 -16.28 43.19
CA ARG A 32 15.39 -15.71 44.52
C ARG A 32 16.46 -16.54 45.21
N VAL A 33 17.63 -15.94 45.45
CA VAL A 33 18.73 -16.59 46.15
C VAL A 33 18.25 -16.78 47.58
N ILE A 34 17.74 -17.97 47.92
CA ILE A 34 17.42 -18.31 49.30
C ILE A 34 18.75 -18.18 50.04
N PRO A 35 18.92 -17.21 50.95
CA PRO A 35 20.17 -17.06 51.66
C PRO A 35 20.44 -18.38 52.36
N GLY A 36 21.48 -19.10 51.91
CA GLY A 36 21.85 -20.37 52.53
C GLY A 36 21.97 -20.15 54.02
N ASN A 37 21.33 -21.03 54.80
CA ASN A 37 21.26 -20.90 56.26
C ASN A 37 22.65 -20.51 56.77
N VAL A 38 22.76 -19.39 57.50
CA VAL A 38 24.05 -18.94 58.05
C VAL A 38 24.68 -20.07 58.86
N LEU A 39 23.82 -20.89 59.49
CA LEU A 39 24.15 -22.16 60.13
C LEU A 39 24.91 -23.13 59.21
N GLN A 40 24.53 -23.33 57.94
CA GLN A 40 25.25 -24.19 56.98
C GLN A 40 26.62 -23.62 56.58
N LYS A 41 26.79 -22.29 56.57
CA LYS A 41 28.09 -21.64 56.31
C LYS A 41 29.02 -21.67 57.52
N VAL A 42 28.45 -21.64 58.73
CA VAL A 42 29.18 -21.63 60.01
C VAL A 42 29.44 -23.05 60.54
N LEU A 43 28.63 -24.04 60.14
CA LEU A 43 28.77 -25.45 60.52
C LEU A 43 30.21 -25.98 60.31
N PRO A 44 30.90 -25.73 59.17
CA PRO A 44 32.26 -26.20 58.98
C PRO A 44 33.25 -25.60 59.97
N ALA A 45 33.11 -24.31 60.30
CA ALA A 45 33.96 -23.64 61.27
C ALA A 45 33.70 -24.17 62.70
N VAL A 46 32.43 -24.35 63.08
CA VAL A 46 32.04 -24.96 64.36
C VAL A 46 32.57 -26.38 64.48
N MET A 47 32.54 -27.14 63.37
CA MET A 47 33.04 -28.52 63.32
C MET A 47 34.56 -28.59 63.42
N ILE A 48 35.31 -27.69 62.78
CA ILE A 48 36.76 -27.60 62.91
C ILE A 48 37.14 -27.27 64.37
N VAL A 49 36.43 -26.33 65.00
CA VAL A 49 36.62 -26.00 66.41
C VAL A 49 36.27 -27.19 67.32
N ALA A 50 35.19 -27.93 67.02
CA ALA A 50 34.80 -29.12 67.77
C ALA A 50 35.82 -30.26 67.63
N VAL A 51 36.38 -30.49 66.44
CA VAL A 51 37.43 -31.49 66.20
C VAL A 51 38.72 -31.09 66.93
N LEU A 52 39.14 -29.83 66.84
CA LEU A 52 40.32 -29.33 67.57
C LEU A 52 40.12 -29.41 69.10
N GLY A 53 38.93 -29.08 69.60
CA GLY A 53 38.58 -29.20 71.02
C GLY A 53 38.57 -30.64 71.51
N MET A 54 38.03 -31.57 70.72
CA MET A 54 37.99 -33.00 71.06
C MET A 54 39.39 -33.63 71.04
N VAL A 55 40.23 -33.29 70.05
CA VAL A 55 41.62 -33.75 69.98
C VAL A 55 42.45 -33.16 71.13
N GLY A 56 42.26 -31.88 71.46
CA GLY A 56 42.89 -31.27 72.64
C GLY A 56 42.50 -31.98 73.94
N TYR A 57 41.21 -32.26 74.12
CA TYR A 57 40.68 -32.95 75.30
C TYR A 57 41.19 -34.39 75.44
N THR A 58 41.30 -35.16 74.34
CA THR A 58 41.83 -36.53 74.41
C THR A 58 43.32 -36.56 74.77
N PHE A 59 44.09 -35.55 74.34
CA PHE A 59 45.49 -35.38 74.72
C PHE A 59 45.67 -34.93 76.17
N THR A 60 44.82 -34.05 76.70
CA THR A 60 44.96 -33.56 78.09
C THR A 60 44.45 -34.55 79.13
N THR A 61 43.48 -35.39 78.78
CA THR A 61 42.76 -36.24 79.75
C THR A 61 43.26 -37.69 79.76
N GLY A 62 44.26 -38.05 78.94
CA GLY A 62 44.86 -39.39 78.92
C GLY A 62 43.88 -40.52 78.52
N GLY A 63 42.73 -40.19 77.93
CA GLY A 63 41.65 -41.13 77.61
C GLY A 63 41.90 -42.02 76.40
N ALA A 64 43.04 -41.87 75.72
CA ALA A 64 43.38 -42.61 74.51
C ALA A 64 43.57 -44.12 74.72
N GLU A 65 43.77 -44.57 75.97
CA GLU A 65 44.16 -45.96 76.24
C GLU A 65 43.00 -46.93 76.50
N LYS A 66 41.74 -46.48 76.60
CA LYS A 66 40.62 -47.36 77.03
C LYS A 66 39.60 -47.75 75.97
N ASN A 67 39.57 -47.12 74.78
CA ASN A 67 38.66 -47.56 73.72
C ASN A 67 39.08 -47.06 72.31
N PRO A 68 39.48 -47.95 71.37
CA PRO A 68 39.83 -47.59 69.99
C PRO A 68 38.70 -46.86 69.24
N LEU A 69 37.46 -47.03 69.69
CA LEU A 69 36.28 -46.37 69.13
C LEU A 69 36.34 -44.83 69.23
N PHE A 70 37.01 -44.27 70.25
CA PHE A 70 37.16 -42.83 70.43
C PHE A 70 38.10 -42.18 69.41
N LEU A 71 39.02 -42.94 68.81
CA LEU A 71 39.98 -42.43 67.81
C LEU A 71 39.41 -42.46 66.37
N MET A 72 38.34 -43.23 66.12
CA MET A 72 37.66 -43.30 64.81
C MET A 72 36.69 -42.13 64.56
N PHE A 73 36.15 -41.53 65.62
CA PHE A 73 35.14 -40.47 65.54
C PHE A 73 35.61 -39.21 64.77
N PRO A 74 36.85 -38.70 64.98
CA PRO A 74 37.38 -37.57 64.22
C PRO A 74 37.54 -37.88 62.72
N ILE A 75 37.95 -39.11 62.38
CA ILE A 75 38.18 -39.54 61.00
C ILE A 75 36.84 -39.64 60.23
N MET A 76 35.81 -40.22 60.85
CA MET A 76 34.46 -40.30 60.26
C MET A 76 33.82 -38.92 60.07
N MET A 77 34.06 -37.98 60.98
CA MET A 77 33.60 -36.59 60.83
C MET A 77 34.28 -35.86 59.67
N VAL A 78 35.58 -36.07 59.45
CA VAL A 78 36.31 -35.50 58.30
C VAL A 78 35.80 -36.08 56.98
N LEU A 79 35.57 -37.39 56.90
CA LEU A 79 35.00 -38.04 55.72
C LEU A 79 33.56 -37.54 55.41
N SER A 80 32.74 -37.35 56.44
CA SER A 80 31.38 -36.81 56.30
C SER A 80 31.37 -35.35 55.82
N THR A 81 32.29 -34.52 56.33
CA THR A 81 32.42 -33.11 55.90
C THR A 81 32.92 -32.99 54.46
N VAL A 82 33.88 -33.82 54.04
CA VAL A 82 34.31 -33.88 52.63
C VAL A 82 33.14 -34.31 51.73
N GLY A 83 32.34 -35.30 52.14
CA GLY A 83 31.14 -35.74 51.41
C GLY A 83 30.07 -34.64 51.24
N MET A 84 29.81 -33.84 52.29
CA MET A 84 28.91 -32.68 52.20
C MET A 84 29.46 -31.57 51.30
N PHE A 85 30.77 -31.31 51.32
CA PHE A 85 31.39 -30.29 50.45
C PHE A 85 31.37 -30.68 48.97
N THR A 86 31.56 -31.97 48.66
CA THR A 86 31.45 -32.47 47.28
C THR A 86 30.01 -32.48 46.76
N GLY A 87 29.00 -32.60 47.64
CA GLY A 87 27.57 -32.50 47.28
C GLY A 87 27.00 -31.07 47.25
N GLY A 88 27.75 -30.08 47.73
CA GLY A 88 27.30 -28.70 47.94
C GLY A 88 27.34 -27.77 46.71
N GLY A 89 27.59 -28.30 45.52
CA GLY A 89 27.76 -27.55 44.26
C GLY A 89 26.52 -26.82 43.70
N ARG A 90 25.44 -26.65 44.48
CA ARG A 90 24.17 -26.02 44.03
C ARG A 90 24.36 -24.60 43.48
N SER A 91 25.39 -23.88 43.94
CA SER A 91 25.72 -22.55 43.40
C SER A 91 26.13 -22.56 41.92
N GLY A 92 26.73 -23.65 41.43
CA GLY A 92 27.13 -23.78 40.02
C GLY A 92 25.96 -24.16 39.12
N GLN A 93 25.07 -25.02 39.61
CA GLN A 93 23.85 -25.44 38.91
C GLN A 93 22.90 -24.27 38.65
N VAL A 94 22.63 -23.42 39.65
CA VAL A 94 21.76 -22.25 39.49
C VAL A 94 22.29 -21.26 38.44
N LYS A 95 23.63 -21.08 38.37
CA LYS A 95 24.25 -20.23 37.33
C LYS A 95 24.18 -20.86 35.94
N ALA A 96 24.27 -22.19 35.85
CA ALA A 96 24.18 -22.92 34.59
C ALA A 96 22.75 -22.88 34.04
N GLU A 97 21.76 -23.15 34.89
CA GLU A 97 20.31 -23.07 34.57
C GLU A 97 19.94 -21.66 34.08
N MET A 98 20.33 -20.61 34.80
CA MET A 98 20.06 -19.22 34.36
C MET A 98 20.71 -18.88 33.01
N ASN A 99 21.90 -19.42 32.71
CA ASN A 99 22.54 -19.22 31.42
C ASN A 99 21.82 -19.99 30.29
N GLU A 100 21.20 -21.13 30.60
CA GLU A 100 20.37 -21.89 29.67
C GLU A 100 19.06 -21.15 29.38
N ASP A 101 18.36 -20.66 30.41
CA ASP A 101 17.16 -19.83 30.28
C ASP A 101 17.43 -18.59 29.43
N ARG A 102 18.56 -17.92 29.67
CA ARG A 102 18.99 -16.77 28.86
C ARG A 102 19.18 -17.16 27.40
N LYS A 103 19.84 -18.29 27.13
CA LYS A 103 20.07 -18.77 25.75
C LYS A 103 18.76 -19.07 25.05
N ASP A 104 17.83 -19.71 25.73
CA ASP A 104 16.54 -20.10 25.17
C ASP A 104 15.67 -18.88 24.90
N TYR A 105 15.64 -17.91 25.81
CA TYR A 105 14.93 -16.64 25.59
C TYR A 105 15.51 -15.82 24.44
N LEU A 106 16.84 -15.74 24.33
CA LEU A 106 17.49 -15.07 23.20
C LEU A 106 17.24 -15.81 21.87
N ARG A 107 17.13 -17.14 21.88
CA ARG A 107 16.74 -17.94 20.71
C ARG A 107 15.30 -17.64 20.31
N TYR A 108 14.38 -17.55 21.27
CA TYR A 108 12.99 -17.14 21.05
C TYR A 108 12.91 -15.74 20.42
N LEU A 109 13.63 -14.74 20.97
CA LEU A 109 13.69 -13.40 20.38
C LEU A 109 14.27 -13.41 18.96
N GLY A 110 15.25 -14.28 18.70
CA GLY A 110 15.79 -14.51 17.36
C GLY A 110 14.74 -15.02 16.37
N GLN A 111 13.89 -15.96 16.77
CA GLN A 111 12.78 -16.44 15.94
C GLN A 111 11.71 -15.37 15.74
N MET A 112 11.35 -14.63 16.79
CA MET A 112 10.40 -13.52 16.70
C MET A 112 10.91 -12.41 15.78
N ARG A 113 12.23 -12.19 15.73
CA ARG A 113 12.84 -11.23 14.81
C ARG A 113 12.64 -11.59 13.35
N GLU A 114 12.82 -12.85 12.98
CA GLU A 114 12.60 -13.26 11.59
C GLU A 114 11.13 -13.13 11.21
N ARG A 115 10.19 -13.49 12.11
CA ARG A 115 8.75 -13.26 11.90
C ARG A 115 8.41 -11.78 11.75
N ALA A 116 8.96 -10.90 12.59
CA ALA A 116 8.73 -9.47 12.50
C ALA A 116 9.30 -8.88 11.19
N ARG A 117 10.46 -9.36 10.72
CA ARG A 117 11.04 -8.96 9.43
C ARG A 117 10.23 -9.45 8.24
N GLU A 118 9.67 -10.65 8.31
CA GLU A 118 8.75 -11.18 7.32
C GLU A 118 7.48 -10.34 7.23
N ALA A 119 6.82 -10.08 8.36
CA ALA A 119 5.68 -9.17 8.42
C ALA A 119 6.03 -7.76 7.88
N ALA A 120 7.22 -7.23 8.20
CA ALA A 120 7.65 -5.94 7.65
C ALA A 120 7.85 -5.97 6.13
N ARG A 121 8.31 -7.09 5.55
CA ARG A 121 8.46 -7.28 4.10
C ARG A 121 7.09 -7.37 3.42
N GLU A 122 6.17 -8.14 3.98
CA GLU A 122 4.80 -8.27 3.47
C GLU A 122 4.05 -6.94 3.53
N GLN A 123 4.14 -6.22 4.65
CA GLN A 123 3.60 -4.86 4.78
C GLN A 123 4.19 -3.94 3.71
N ARG A 124 5.52 -3.94 3.53
CA ARG A 124 6.16 -3.11 2.50
C ARG A 124 5.64 -3.44 1.10
N ALA A 125 5.54 -4.72 0.76
CA ALA A 125 5.06 -5.16 -0.55
C ALA A 125 3.60 -4.72 -0.79
N ALA A 126 2.74 -4.86 0.22
CA ALA A 126 1.33 -4.46 0.12
C ALA A 126 1.16 -2.93 0.00
N VAL A 127 1.85 -2.13 0.82
CA VAL A 127 1.73 -0.66 0.72
C VAL A 127 2.40 -0.13 -0.56
N GLN A 128 3.53 -0.70 -0.99
CA GLN A 128 4.16 -0.34 -2.28
C GLN A 128 3.35 -0.77 -3.49
N TRP A 129 2.59 -1.86 -3.40
CA TRP A 129 1.65 -2.24 -4.45
C TRP A 129 0.60 -1.15 -4.66
N CYS A 130 -0.04 -0.69 -3.59
CA CYS A 130 -1.04 0.37 -3.66
C CYS A 130 -0.43 1.74 -4.03
N HIS A 131 0.73 2.06 -3.44
CA HIS A 131 1.42 3.35 -3.58
C HIS A 131 2.86 3.15 -4.08
N PRO A 132 3.04 2.83 -5.38
CA PRO A 132 4.37 2.60 -5.94
C PRO A 132 5.20 3.87 -5.95
N ASP A 133 6.48 3.72 -6.24
CA ASP A 133 7.38 4.84 -6.41
C ASP A 133 6.96 5.71 -7.61
N PRO A 134 6.97 7.05 -7.50
CA PRO A 134 6.64 7.94 -8.62
C PRO A 134 7.44 7.64 -9.88
N ALA A 135 8.72 7.25 -9.73
CA ALA A 135 9.59 6.90 -10.85
C ALA A 135 9.14 5.62 -11.59
N ALA A 136 8.28 4.79 -11.01
CA ALA A 136 7.74 3.58 -11.64
C ALA A 136 6.42 3.80 -12.37
N LEU A 137 5.77 4.97 -12.21
CA LEU A 137 4.43 5.25 -12.75
C LEU A 137 4.36 5.13 -14.28
N TRP A 138 5.44 5.46 -14.99
CA TRP A 138 5.49 5.36 -16.45
C TRP A 138 5.25 3.93 -16.96
N SER A 139 5.75 2.92 -16.23
CA SER A 139 5.54 1.50 -16.57
C SER A 139 4.11 1.04 -16.30
N ILE A 140 3.40 1.73 -15.41
CA ILE A 140 2.01 1.43 -15.07
C ILE A 140 1.04 2.08 -16.06
N ALA A 141 1.41 3.23 -16.64
CA ALA A 141 0.62 4.08 -17.54
C ALA A 141 0.21 3.45 -18.89
N SER A 142 0.47 2.15 -19.08
CA SER A 142 0.00 1.34 -20.22
C SER A 142 -0.20 -0.13 -19.84
N SER A 143 -0.33 -0.42 -18.55
CA SER A 143 -0.47 -1.76 -18.00
C SER A 143 -1.92 -2.06 -17.62
N LEU A 144 -2.21 -3.31 -17.24
CA LEU A 144 -3.52 -3.71 -16.71
C LEU A 144 -3.91 -3.00 -15.40
N ARG A 145 -2.93 -2.38 -14.73
CA ARG A 145 -3.11 -1.63 -13.48
C ARG A 145 -3.43 -0.15 -13.70
N MET A 146 -3.42 0.32 -14.95
CA MET A 146 -3.86 1.67 -15.28
C MET A 146 -5.35 1.82 -14.95
N TRP A 147 -5.70 2.90 -14.26
CA TRP A 147 -7.08 3.22 -13.87
C TRP A 147 -7.80 2.13 -13.06
N GLU A 148 -7.05 1.37 -12.25
CA GLU A 148 -7.59 0.25 -11.47
C GLU A 148 -8.48 0.68 -10.29
N ARG A 149 -8.36 1.93 -9.81
CA ARG A 149 -9.12 2.42 -8.64
C ARG A 149 -10.46 3.00 -9.04
N ARG A 150 -11.51 2.57 -8.33
CA ARG A 150 -12.90 3.00 -8.55
C ARG A 150 -13.38 3.90 -7.42
N ARG A 151 -14.44 4.67 -7.67
CA ARG A 151 -15.02 5.62 -6.68
C ARG A 151 -15.47 4.96 -5.37
N GLY A 152 -15.91 3.70 -5.44
CA GLY A 152 -16.32 2.90 -4.28
C GLY A 152 -15.16 2.26 -3.51
N ASP A 153 -13.95 2.26 -4.07
CA ASP A 153 -12.79 1.68 -3.39
C ASP A 153 -12.35 2.56 -2.21
N PRO A 154 -11.91 1.96 -1.10
CA PRO A 154 -11.48 2.72 0.08
C PRO A 154 -10.25 3.58 -0.18
N ASP A 155 -9.42 3.23 -1.17
CA ASP A 155 -8.20 3.95 -1.56
C ASP A 155 -8.40 4.92 -2.74
N PHE A 156 -9.65 5.20 -3.12
CA PHE A 156 -9.98 6.26 -4.08
C PHE A 156 -9.45 7.61 -3.61
N CYS A 157 -8.84 8.39 -4.51
CA CYS A 157 -8.18 9.66 -4.22
C CYS A 157 -7.10 9.62 -3.12
N HIS A 158 -6.52 8.45 -2.82
CA HIS A 158 -5.35 8.36 -1.96
C HIS A 158 -4.07 8.58 -2.77
N VAL A 159 -3.24 9.52 -2.33
CA VAL A 159 -2.01 9.89 -3.02
C VAL A 159 -0.82 9.82 -2.08
N ARG A 160 0.27 9.22 -2.55
CA ARG A 160 1.55 9.13 -1.85
C ARG A 160 2.22 10.49 -1.87
N ILE A 161 2.76 10.91 -0.73
CA ILE A 161 3.43 12.21 -0.56
C ILE A 161 4.90 12.07 -0.13
N CYS A 162 5.25 10.98 0.56
CA CYS A 162 6.61 10.77 1.05
C CYS A 162 6.89 9.32 1.40
N ARG A 163 8.15 9.04 1.70
CA ARG A 163 8.61 7.82 2.36
C ARG A 163 8.90 8.13 3.81
N GLY A 164 8.19 7.46 4.71
CA GLY A 164 8.23 7.71 6.15
C GLY A 164 8.28 6.43 6.96
N SER A 165 8.41 6.59 8.27
CA SER A 165 8.36 5.47 9.21
C SER A 165 6.92 5.22 9.64
N GLN A 166 6.45 3.97 9.56
CA GLN A 166 5.12 3.57 10.02
C GLN A 166 5.23 2.45 11.03
N ARG A 167 4.19 2.27 11.86
CA ARG A 167 4.14 1.14 12.79
C ARG A 167 4.02 -0.17 12.01
N LEU A 168 4.61 -1.23 12.55
CA LEU A 168 4.43 -2.59 12.03
C LEU A 168 2.94 -2.96 12.09
N ALA A 169 2.39 -3.45 10.99
CA ALA A 169 0.96 -3.79 10.89
C ALA A 169 0.57 -4.94 11.83
N THR A 170 1.47 -5.92 12.02
CA THR A 170 1.38 -6.88 13.11
C THR A 170 1.88 -6.24 14.41
N ARG A 171 0.97 -5.97 15.34
CA ARG A 171 1.30 -5.28 16.58
C ARG A 171 2.08 -6.20 17.51
N LEU A 172 3.30 -5.80 17.88
CA LEU A 172 4.08 -6.46 18.93
C LEU A 172 3.58 -5.95 20.30
N VAL A 173 2.89 -6.81 21.04
CA VAL A 173 2.35 -6.47 22.37
C VAL A 173 3.36 -6.91 23.43
N PRO A 174 3.98 -5.96 24.16
CA PRO A 174 4.90 -6.32 25.24
C PRO A 174 4.13 -6.99 26.39
N PRO A 175 4.72 -7.97 27.08
CA PRO A 175 4.09 -8.65 28.21
C PRO A 175 3.89 -7.68 29.38
N GLN A 176 2.86 -7.94 30.19
CA GLN A 176 2.71 -7.32 31.50
C GLN A 176 3.64 -8.07 32.47
N THR A 177 4.77 -7.48 32.82
CA THR A 177 5.73 -8.06 33.77
C THR A 177 5.54 -7.49 35.17
N GLY A 178 5.96 -8.24 36.18
CA GLY A 178 6.15 -7.74 37.54
C GLY A 178 7.21 -6.62 37.62
N PRO A 179 7.60 -6.20 38.84
CA PRO A 179 8.62 -5.18 39.05
C PRO A 179 9.91 -5.49 38.26
N VAL A 180 10.49 -4.47 37.61
CA VAL A 180 11.70 -4.61 36.76
C VAL A 180 12.87 -5.21 37.53
N ASP A 181 12.89 -5.04 38.86
CA ASP A 181 13.93 -5.53 39.76
C ASP A 181 13.95 -7.06 39.92
N GLU A 182 12.87 -7.76 39.54
CA GLU A 182 12.77 -9.22 39.62
C GLU A 182 13.14 -9.93 38.30
N LEU A 183 13.33 -9.17 37.21
CA LEU A 183 13.62 -9.71 35.88
C LEU A 183 15.12 -9.85 35.63
N GLU A 184 15.51 -10.84 34.82
CA GLU A 184 16.90 -10.97 34.40
C GLU A 184 17.28 -9.81 33.45
N PRO A 185 18.36 -9.06 33.74
CA PRO A 185 18.60 -7.76 33.12
C PRO A 185 18.97 -7.83 31.63
N ILE A 186 19.62 -8.91 31.19
CA ILE A 186 20.08 -9.05 29.79
C ILE A 186 18.90 -9.34 28.87
N THR A 187 18.05 -10.28 29.26
CA THR A 187 16.83 -10.68 28.55
C THR A 187 15.79 -9.55 28.56
N ALA A 188 15.61 -8.86 29.68
CA ALA A 188 14.74 -7.69 29.77
C ALA A 188 15.23 -6.55 28.85
N LEU A 189 16.53 -6.28 28.81
CA LEU A 189 17.11 -5.29 27.90
C LEU A 189 16.94 -5.72 26.43
N ALA A 190 17.21 -6.99 26.12
CA ALA A 190 17.05 -7.54 24.77
C ALA A 190 15.61 -7.43 24.27
N LEU A 191 14.61 -7.73 25.11
CA LEU A 191 13.20 -7.56 24.79
C LEU A 191 12.85 -6.10 24.50
N ARG A 192 13.31 -5.16 25.34
CA ARG A 192 13.04 -3.72 25.12
C ARG A 192 13.67 -3.22 23.82
N GLN A 193 14.89 -3.63 23.51
CA GLN A 193 15.57 -3.31 22.25
C GLN A 193 14.83 -3.92 21.05
N PHE A 194 14.38 -5.18 21.16
CA PHE A 194 13.60 -5.87 20.15
C PHE A 194 12.31 -5.10 19.81
N VAL A 195 11.50 -4.76 20.81
CA VAL A 195 10.25 -4.02 20.61
C VAL A 195 10.52 -2.65 19.98
N ARG A 196 11.54 -1.93 20.44
CA ARG A 196 11.89 -0.61 19.88
C ARG A 196 12.35 -0.71 18.42
N ALA A 197 13.15 -1.71 18.08
CA ALA A 197 13.72 -1.87 16.74
C ALA A 197 12.71 -2.41 15.70
N HIS A 198 11.78 -3.27 16.12
CA HIS A 198 10.88 -3.98 15.21
C HIS A 198 9.43 -3.48 15.22
N SER A 199 9.06 -2.56 16.12
CA SER A 199 7.72 -1.94 16.11
C SER A 199 7.51 -0.91 15.00
N ILE A 200 8.59 -0.42 14.38
CA ILE A 200 8.56 0.61 13.34
C ILE A 200 9.24 0.07 12.07
N VAL A 201 8.57 0.21 10.94
CA VAL A 201 9.10 -0.11 9.61
C VAL A 201 9.46 1.20 8.91
N PRO A 202 10.76 1.43 8.61
CA PRO A 202 11.20 2.66 7.95
C PRO A 202 10.90 2.63 6.44
N GLU A 203 10.95 3.81 5.82
CA GLU A 203 10.94 3.99 4.35
C GLU A 203 9.70 3.40 3.65
N LEU A 204 8.54 3.46 4.30
CA LEU A 204 7.25 3.07 3.74
C LEU A 204 6.52 4.26 3.11
N PRO A 205 5.82 4.04 1.98
CA PRO A 205 5.07 5.12 1.34
C PRO A 205 3.94 5.58 2.25
N VAL A 206 3.93 6.87 2.56
CA VAL A 206 2.88 7.55 3.31
C VAL A 206 1.97 8.24 2.31
N ALA A 207 0.68 7.96 2.41
CA ALA A 207 -0.33 8.52 1.53
C ALA A 207 -1.39 9.30 2.33
N ILE A 208 -1.99 10.29 1.68
CA ILE A 208 -3.10 11.07 2.20
C ILE A 208 -4.32 10.88 1.31
N SER A 209 -5.51 10.92 1.89
CA SER A 209 -6.75 11.00 1.13
C SER A 209 -7.02 12.45 0.75
N VAL A 210 -6.85 12.80 -0.52
CA VAL A 210 -7.08 14.16 -1.03
C VAL A 210 -8.55 14.56 -0.84
N ARG A 211 -9.45 13.61 -1.04
CA ARG A 211 -10.90 13.78 -0.86
C ARG A 211 -11.29 14.14 0.59
N GLY A 212 -10.49 13.78 1.58
CA GLY A 212 -10.74 14.10 2.98
C GLY A 212 -10.57 15.59 3.33
N PHE A 213 -10.10 16.41 2.38
CA PHE A 213 -9.79 17.82 2.57
C PHE A 213 -10.40 18.68 1.45
N ALA A 214 -10.90 19.86 1.80
CA ALA A 214 -11.35 20.86 0.83
C ALA A 214 -10.16 21.50 0.10
N ALA A 215 -9.05 21.68 0.82
CA ALA A 215 -7.82 22.24 0.27
C ALA A 215 -6.58 21.56 0.87
N VAL A 216 -5.54 21.42 0.08
CA VAL A 216 -4.22 20.96 0.50
C VAL A 216 -3.23 22.05 0.14
N GLY A 217 -2.67 22.74 1.14
CA GLY A 217 -1.62 23.73 0.94
C GLY A 217 -0.26 23.08 1.05
N ILE A 218 0.64 23.33 0.10
CA ILE A 218 2.04 22.90 0.18
C ILE A 218 2.93 24.13 0.27
N SER A 219 3.62 24.26 1.39
CA SER A 219 4.56 25.32 1.70
C SER A 219 5.99 24.80 1.68
N GLY A 220 6.94 25.60 1.20
CA GLY A 220 8.35 25.21 1.07
C GLY A 220 9.00 25.83 -0.16
N ASP A 221 10.20 25.35 -0.50
CA ASP A 221 10.86 25.76 -1.75
C ASP A 221 9.97 25.47 -2.98
N ALA A 222 9.91 26.41 -3.91
CA ALA A 222 9.00 26.33 -5.06
C ALA A 222 9.28 25.10 -5.94
N ALA A 223 10.56 24.73 -6.11
CA ALA A 223 10.90 23.56 -6.92
C ALA A 223 10.51 22.25 -6.22
N ALA A 224 10.69 22.17 -4.89
CA ALA A 224 10.28 21.02 -4.09
C ALA A 224 8.74 20.88 -4.04
N SER A 225 8.00 21.97 -3.79
CA SER A 225 6.53 21.98 -3.76
C SER A 225 5.93 21.58 -5.11
N ARG A 226 6.45 22.11 -6.22
CA ARG A 226 6.05 21.70 -7.58
C ARG A 226 6.41 20.25 -7.87
N GLY A 227 7.58 19.79 -7.43
CA GLY A 227 8.01 18.40 -7.58
C GLY A 227 7.06 17.41 -6.92
N LEU A 228 6.64 17.71 -5.69
CA LEU A 228 5.62 16.94 -4.98
C LEU A 228 4.26 17.01 -5.69
N ALA A 229 3.82 18.21 -6.09
CA ALA A 229 2.55 18.39 -6.79
C ALA A 229 2.49 17.58 -8.10
N ARG A 230 3.57 17.58 -8.89
CA ARG A 230 3.69 16.73 -10.09
C ARG A 230 3.58 15.26 -9.74
N SER A 231 4.32 14.79 -8.73
CA SER A 231 4.26 13.40 -8.24
C SER A 231 2.83 13.00 -7.86
N MET A 232 2.14 13.84 -7.08
CA MET A 232 0.76 13.63 -6.67
C MET A 232 -0.19 13.52 -7.87
N LEU A 233 -0.10 14.46 -8.81
CA LEU A 233 -0.96 14.52 -9.98
C LEU A 233 -0.73 13.34 -10.92
N THR A 234 0.53 12.98 -11.20
CA THR A 234 0.84 11.82 -12.03
C THR A 234 0.35 10.53 -11.42
N GLN A 235 0.46 10.38 -10.09
CA GLN A 235 -0.02 9.19 -9.41
C GLN A 235 -1.55 9.10 -9.48
N LEU A 236 -2.25 10.20 -9.18
CA LEU A 236 -3.70 10.26 -9.28
C LEU A 236 -4.18 9.97 -10.70
N ALA A 237 -3.56 10.55 -11.73
CA ALA A 237 -3.90 10.36 -13.13
C ALA A 237 -3.63 8.93 -13.64
N THR A 238 -2.62 8.25 -13.07
CA THR A 238 -2.28 6.87 -13.45
C THR A 238 -3.31 5.86 -12.90
N PHE A 239 -3.83 6.11 -11.70
CA PHE A 239 -4.73 5.16 -11.00
C PHE A 239 -6.22 5.46 -11.12
N HIS A 240 -6.60 6.66 -11.56
CA HIS A 240 -8.00 7.05 -11.75
C HIS A 240 -8.24 7.43 -13.21
N SER A 241 -9.41 7.10 -13.73
CA SER A 241 -9.81 7.51 -15.08
C SER A 241 -10.15 9.01 -15.16
N PRO A 242 -10.04 9.64 -16.35
CA PRO A 242 -10.60 10.97 -16.61
C PRO A 242 -12.10 11.12 -16.28
N ASP A 243 -12.89 10.03 -16.32
CA ASP A 243 -14.32 10.05 -15.98
C ASP A 243 -14.57 10.05 -14.45
N ASP A 244 -13.57 9.65 -13.65
CA ASP A 244 -13.65 9.64 -12.19
C ASP A 244 -12.93 10.83 -11.55
N LEU A 245 -11.90 11.34 -12.21
CA LEU A 245 -11.05 12.43 -11.75
C LEU A 245 -10.80 13.43 -12.87
N LEU A 246 -11.17 14.67 -12.64
CA LEU A 246 -10.82 15.81 -13.48
C LEU A 246 -9.74 16.66 -12.79
N VAL A 247 -8.84 17.23 -13.59
CA VAL A 247 -7.76 18.09 -13.11
C VAL A 247 -7.83 19.43 -13.81
N ALA A 248 -7.90 20.51 -13.04
CA ALA A 248 -7.77 21.86 -13.56
C ALA A 248 -6.49 22.51 -13.02
N VAL A 249 -5.80 23.28 -13.85
CA VAL A 249 -4.54 23.95 -13.47
C VAL A 249 -4.71 25.46 -13.62
N VAL A 250 -4.59 26.17 -12.50
CA VAL A 250 -4.57 27.63 -12.43
C VAL A 250 -3.12 28.08 -12.33
N THR A 251 -2.59 28.65 -13.40
CA THR A 251 -1.20 29.11 -13.43
C THR A 251 -1.03 30.35 -14.29
N ALA A 252 -0.20 31.29 -13.83
CA ALA A 252 0.11 32.52 -14.55
C ALA A 252 1.63 32.75 -14.68
N GLY A 253 2.00 33.62 -15.62
CA GLY A 253 3.39 34.06 -15.82
C GLY A 253 4.36 32.92 -16.12
N ARG A 254 5.50 32.90 -15.42
CA ARG A 254 6.60 31.94 -15.63
C ARG A 254 6.27 30.52 -15.16
N ALA A 255 5.36 30.35 -14.19
CA ALA A 255 4.97 29.05 -13.68
C ALA A 255 4.28 28.19 -14.75
N LYS A 256 3.69 28.81 -15.78
CA LYS A 256 3.06 28.11 -16.91
C LYS A 256 4.00 27.10 -17.58
N VAL A 257 5.30 27.42 -17.68
CA VAL A 257 6.31 26.54 -18.31
C VAL A 257 6.45 25.23 -17.53
N ASP A 258 6.43 25.30 -16.19
CA ASP A 258 6.54 24.14 -15.30
C ASP A 258 5.31 23.22 -15.35
N TRP A 259 4.19 23.73 -15.88
CA TRP A 259 2.90 23.04 -15.99
C TRP A 259 2.52 22.63 -17.41
N GLU A 260 3.33 22.97 -18.42
CA GLU A 260 3.01 22.62 -19.80
C GLU A 260 2.78 21.12 -20.01
N TRP A 261 3.42 20.28 -19.21
CA TRP A 261 3.27 18.83 -19.29
C TRP A 261 1.84 18.35 -19.00
N ALA A 262 1.08 19.08 -18.20
CA ALA A 262 -0.30 18.73 -17.87
C ALA A 262 -1.23 18.76 -19.10
N LYS A 263 -0.86 19.47 -20.18
CA LYS A 263 -1.66 19.56 -21.42
C LYS A 263 -1.86 18.23 -22.13
N TRP A 264 -1.01 17.24 -21.84
CA TRP A 264 -1.08 15.88 -22.40
C TRP A 264 -1.97 14.95 -21.57
N LEU A 265 -2.28 15.29 -20.31
CA LEU A 265 -3.14 14.46 -19.47
C LEU A 265 -4.58 14.44 -19.99
N PRO A 266 -5.21 13.27 -20.11
CA PRO A 266 -6.62 13.20 -20.48
C PRO A 266 -7.54 13.81 -19.42
N HIS A 267 -7.12 13.82 -18.15
CA HIS A 267 -7.86 14.38 -17.00
C HIS A 267 -7.99 15.91 -17.04
N VAL A 268 -7.14 16.59 -17.82
CA VAL A 268 -7.16 18.06 -17.97
C VAL A 268 -8.10 18.48 -19.10
N GLN A 269 -8.70 17.53 -19.81
CA GLN A 269 -9.62 17.81 -20.91
C GLN A 269 -11.03 18.00 -20.39
N HIS A 270 -11.71 19.03 -20.90
CA HIS A 270 -13.09 19.28 -20.58
C HIS A 270 -13.98 18.18 -21.19
N PRO A 271 -14.97 17.62 -20.46
CA PRO A 271 -15.81 16.54 -20.96
C PRO A 271 -16.62 16.88 -22.22
N SER A 272 -17.25 18.07 -22.26
CA SER A 272 -18.16 18.48 -23.34
C SER A 272 -17.64 19.58 -24.28
N ARG A 273 -16.68 20.42 -23.85
CA ARG A 273 -16.21 21.57 -24.63
C ARG A 273 -14.99 21.21 -25.47
N VAL A 274 -15.01 21.66 -26.71
CA VAL A 274 -13.92 21.48 -27.67
C VAL A 274 -13.37 22.83 -28.12
N ASP A 275 -12.06 22.88 -28.32
CA ASP A 275 -11.34 23.96 -28.98
C ASP A 275 -10.91 23.51 -30.40
N GLY A 276 -10.27 24.40 -31.17
CA GLY A 276 -9.81 24.09 -32.52
C GLY A 276 -8.74 22.99 -32.62
N ALA A 277 -8.16 22.55 -31.50
CA ALA A 277 -7.13 21.52 -31.43
C ALA A 277 -7.61 20.22 -30.75
N GLY A 278 -8.87 20.14 -30.33
CA GLY A 278 -9.48 18.97 -29.68
C GLY A 278 -10.30 19.34 -28.44
N PRO A 279 -10.49 18.43 -27.47
CA PRO A 279 -11.12 18.77 -26.19
C PRO A 279 -10.40 19.93 -25.49
N MET A 280 -11.18 20.91 -25.04
CA MET A 280 -10.64 22.13 -24.42
C MET A 280 -9.88 21.78 -23.15
N ARG A 281 -8.67 22.34 -22.97
CA ARG A 281 -7.84 22.08 -21.79
C ARG A 281 -8.24 23.00 -20.64
N MET A 282 -8.44 22.44 -19.45
CA MET A 282 -8.78 23.16 -18.22
C MET A 282 -7.53 23.78 -17.56
N MET A 283 -6.88 24.67 -18.31
CA MET A 283 -5.73 25.44 -17.84
C MET A 283 -6.01 26.94 -18.03
N ALA A 284 -5.98 27.73 -16.96
CA ALA A 284 -6.27 29.16 -17.02
C ALA A 284 -5.38 29.98 -16.06
N GLY A 285 -5.34 31.30 -16.25
CA GLY A 285 -4.56 32.21 -15.40
C GLY A 285 -5.22 32.57 -14.07
N SER A 286 -6.52 32.33 -13.93
CA SER A 286 -7.34 32.75 -12.79
C SER A 286 -8.28 31.65 -12.34
N LEU A 287 -8.53 31.54 -11.03
CA LEU A 287 -9.46 30.57 -10.47
C LEU A 287 -10.90 30.81 -10.94
N ALA A 288 -11.34 32.06 -11.01
CA ALA A 288 -12.67 32.44 -11.51
C ALA A 288 -12.97 31.87 -12.92
N ARG A 289 -11.99 31.91 -13.83
CA ARG A 289 -12.15 31.31 -15.17
C ARG A 289 -12.29 29.79 -15.13
N ILE A 290 -11.60 29.11 -14.21
CA ILE A 290 -11.76 27.66 -14.03
C ILE A 290 -13.14 27.33 -13.47
N GLU A 291 -13.66 28.11 -12.51
CA GLU A 291 -15.03 27.93 -12.00
C GLU A 291 -16.07 28.12 -13.10
N GLU A 292 -15.89 29.11 -13.99
CA GLU A 292 -16.79 29.32 -15.14
C GLU A 292 -16.78 28.12 -16.10
N LEU A 293 -15.60 27.53 -16.35
CA LEU A 293 -15.48 26.33 -17.17
C LEU A 293 -16.14 25.12 -16.49
N LEU A 294 -15.94 24.95 -15.19
CA LEU A 294 -16.50 23.87 -14.39
C LEU A 294 -17.95 24.12 -13.92
N GLY A 295 -18.58 25.20 -14.39
CA GLY A 295 -19.85 25.66 -13.85
C GLY A 295 -20.96 24.59 -13.90
N GLU A 296 -21.00 23.77 -14.95
CA GLU A 296 -21.97 22.66 -15.04
C GLU A 296 -21.69 21.58 -14.00
N GLN A 297 -20.43 21.25 -13.77
CA GLN A 297 -20.02 20.22 -12.83
C GLN A 297 -20.13 20.68 -11.36
N LEU A 298 -20.14 21.99 -11.09
CA LEU A 298 -20.20 22.56 -9.74
C LEU A 298 -21.62 22.92 -9.26
N ARG A 299 -22.57 23.19 -10.17
CA ARG A 299 -23.89 23.80 -9.86
C ARG A 299 -24.75 23.05 -8.84
N ASP A 300 -24.64 21.73 -8.74
CA ASP A 300 -25.49 20.91 -7.87
C ASP A 300 -24.72 20.24 -6.71
N ARG A 301 -23.48 20.67 -6.46
CA ARG A 301 -22.66 20.05 -5.43
C ARG A 301 -22.92 20.67 -4.05
N PRO A 302 -23.09 19.86 -3.01
CA PRO A 302 -23.22 20.37 -1.64
C PRO A 302 -21.89 20.92 -1.12
N ARG A 303 -21.96 21.74 -0.08
CA ARG A 303 -20.80 22.27 0.65
C ARG A 303 -19.98 21.17 1.29
N PHE A 304 -18.67 21.36 1.34
CA PHE A 304 -17.73 20.37 1.84
C PHE A 304 -17.98 19.98 3.30
N SER A 305 -18.04 18.67 3.53
CA SER A 305 -18.01 18.05 4.86
C SER A 305 -17.06 16.86 4.84
N ARG A 306 -16.24 16.72 5.89
CA ARG A 306 -15.19 15.68 5.99
C ARG A 306 -15.74 14.26 5.89
N ASN A 307 -16.98 14.05 6.34
CA ASN A 307 -17.64 12.74 6.35
C ASN A 307 -18.76 12.65 5.30
N ALA A 308 -18.79 13.56 4.33
CA ALA A 308 -19.79 13.49 3.26
C ALA A 308 -19.63 12.20 2.46
N VAL A 309 -20.76 11.51 2.25
CA VAL A 309 -20.88 10.47 1.24
C VAL A 309 -20.46 11.10 -0.10
N PRO A 310 -19.59 10.44 -0.89
CA PRO A 310 -19.21 11.01 -2.17
C PRO A 310 -20.48 11.20 -3.00
N PRO A 311 -20.65 12.34 -3.69
CA PRO A 311 -21.76 12.47 -4.61
C PRO A 311 -21.64 11.31 -5.61
N GLY A 312 -22.73 10.55 -5.74
CA GLY A 312 -22.80 9.48 -6.74
C GLY A 312 -22.70 10.03 -8.16
N ASP A 313 -22.95 11.33 -8.32
CA ASP A 313 -23.01 12.02 -9.60
C ASP A 313 -21.75 12.87 -9.84
N GLY A 314 -21.07 12.61 -10.97
CA GLY A 314 -19.93 13.42 -11.45
C GLY A 314 -18.54 13.09 -10.87
N PRO A 315 -17.45 13.45 -11.57
CA PRO A 315 -16.06 13.15 -11.17
C PRO A 315 -15.60 13.94 -9.96
N HIS A 316 -14.58 13.44 -9.25
CA HIS A 316 -13.81 14.25 -8.32
C HIS A 316 -13.00 15.28 -9.10
N ILE A 317 -12.96 16.53 -8.64
CA ILE A 317 -12.26 17.62 -9.31
C ILE A 317 -11.08 18.03 -8.44
N LEU A 318 -9.89 17.98 -9.00
CA LEU A 318 -8.67 18.48 -8.38
C LEU A 318 -8.24 19.76 -9.07
N ILE A 319 -8.18 20.88 -8.34
CA ILE A 319 -7.75 22.17 -8.87
C ILE A 319 -6.38 22.49 -8.30
N VAL A 320 -5.40 22.75 -9.16
CA VAL A 320 -4.03 23.08 -8.77
C VAL A 320 -3.81 24.57 -8.96
N ILE A 321 -3.31 25.27 -7.94
CA ILE A 321 -3.04 26.71 -7.99
C ILE A 321 -1.54 26.95 -7.81
N ASP A 322 -0.91 27.53 -8.84
CA ASP A 322 0.52 27.92 -8.84
C ASP A 322 0.72 29.25 -9.56
N GLY A 323 0.77 30.32 -8.78
CA GLY A 323 0.97 31.70 -9.24
C GLY A 323 -0.23 32.30 -9.96
N GLY A 324 -1.38 31.61 -9.97
CA GLY A 324 -2.61 32.09 -10.59
C GLY A 324 -3.35 33.13 -9.74
N GLU A 325 -4.19 33.92 -10.39
CA GLU A 325 -5.03 34.92 -9.71
C GLU A 325 -6.18 34.25 -8.95
N VAL A 326 -6.30 34.60 -7.67
CA VAL A 326 -7.38 34.18 -6.76
C VAL A 326 -7.97 35.44 -6.16
N SER A 327 -9.24 35.72 -6.47
CA SER A 327 -9.92 36.95 -6.06
C SER A 327 -10.54 36.86 -4.65
N GLY A 328 -10.78 35.64 -4.16
CA GLY A 328 -11.50 35.36 -2.92
C GLY A 328 -13.03 35.40 -3.06
N ALA A 329 -13.54 35.81 -4.22
CA ALA A 329 -14.98 35.82 -4.55
C ALA A 329 -15.45 34.51 -5.20
N GLU A 330 -14.54 33.57 -5.42
CA GLU A 330 -14.83 32.27 -6.01
C GLU A 330 -15.71 31.41 -5.10
N GLN A 331 -16.67 30.69 -5.69
CA GLN A 331 -17.65 29.88 -4.96
C GLN A 331 -16.96 28.85 -4.05
N ILE A 332 -15.90 28.22 -4.55
CA ILE A 332 -15.13 27.20 -3.81
C ILE A 332 -14.53 27.78 -2.53
N ILE A 333 -14.16 29.06 -2.52
CA ILE A 333 -13.59 29.75 -1.35
C ILE A 333 -14.72 30.22 -0.42
N LEU A 334 -15.75 30.85 -0.97
CA LEU A 334 -16.88 31.38 -0.22
C LEU A 334 -17.68 30.30 0.53
N GLU A 335 -17.82 29.12 -0.06
CA GLU A 335 -18.56 28.01 0.53
C GLU A 335 -17.73 27.18 1.53
N GLU A 336 -16.51 27.61 1.84
CA GLU A 336 -15.52 26.85 2.59
C GLU A 336 -15.23 25.46 1.97
N GLY A 337 -15.28 25.37 0.64
CA GLY A 337 -15.08 24.15 -0.13
C GLY A 337 -16.37 23.47 -0.56
N VAL A 338 -16.26 22.65 -1.61
CA VAL A 338 -17.37 21.91 -2.24
C VAL A 338 -17.07 20.41 -2.18
N VAL A 339 -18.09 19.57 -1.97
CA VAL A 339 -17.87 18.11 -1.93
C VAL A 339 -17.39 17.62 -3.29
N GLY A 340 -16.39 16.75 -3.28
CA GLY A 340 -15.83 16.20 -4.50
C GLY A 340 -14.96 17.19 -5.27
N VAL A 341 -14.61 18.33 -4.66
CA VAL A 341 -13.61 19.27 -5.16
C VAL A 341 -12.51 19.40 -4.13
N THR A 342 -11.26 19.25 -4.54
CA THR A 342 -10.11 19.54 -3.69
C THR A 342 -9.18 20.51 -4.39
N VAL A 343 -8.73 21.53 -3.65
CA VAL A 343 -7.82 22.55 -4.19
C VAL A 343 -6.41 22.34 -3.64
N LEU A 344 -5.45 22.08 -4.52
CA LEU A 344 -4.02 21.99 -4.21
C LEU A 344 -3.38 23.37 -4.40
N ASP A 345 -3.00 24.03 -3.31
CA ASP A 345 -2.46 25.39 -3.32
C ASP A 345 -0.95 25.38 -3.04
N LEU A 346 -0.18 25.82 -4.04
CA LEU A 346 1.28 25.95 -3.95
C LEU A 346 1.72 27.40 -3.67
N SER A 347 0.77 28.35 -3.70
CA SER A 347 1.04 29.79 -3.61
C SER A 347 0.61 30.40 -2.27
N GLU A 348 0.15 29.57 -1.34
CA GLU A 348 -0.44 29.98 -0.05
C GLU A 348 -1.60 30.99 -0.19
N SER A 349 -2.25 31.00 -1.36
CA SER A 349 -3.31 31.93 -1.74
C SER A 349 -4.63 31.69 -1.00
N LEU A 350 -4.86 30.46 -0.50
CA LEU A 350 -6.13 30.04 0.10
C LEU A 350 -6.19 30.19 1.63
N GLY A 351 -5.10 30.60 2.29
CA GLY A 351 -4.99 30.95 3.72
C GLY A 351 -5.97 30.32 4.72
N THR A 352 -7.18 30.87 4.82
CA THR A 352 -8.25 30.44 5.74
C THR A 352 -8.86 29.08 5.39
N LEU A 353 -9.00 28.73 4.11
CA LEU A 353 -9.58 27.45 3.69
C LEU A 353 -8.67 26.28 4.07
N THR A 354 -7.36 26.41 3.79
CA THR A 354 -6.35 25.40 4.11
C THR A 354 -6.16 25.23 5.62
N SER A 355 -6.38 26.28 6.43
CA SER A 355 -6.25 26.20 7.88
C SER A 355 -7.47 25.60 8.58
N ARG A 356 -8.71 25.86 8.10
CA ARG A 356 -9.95 25.37 8.74
C ARG A 356 -10.39 24.00 8.25
N ARG A 357 -10.40 23.78 6.93
CA ARG A 357 -10.96 22.57 6.29
C ARG A 357 -9.96 21.83 5.41
N GLY A 358 -8.68 22.20 5.52
CA GLY A 358 -7.62 21.64 4.71
C GLY A 358 -6.49 20.97 5.49
N LEU A 359 -5.49 20.55 4.73
CA LEU A 359 -4.22 20.04 5.21
C LEU A 359 -3.12 21.00 4.76
N ARG A 360 -2.23 21.40 5.68
CA ARG A 360 -1.05 22.21 5.35
C ARG A 360 0.18 21.36 5.46
N LEU A 361 0.86 21.14 4.34
CA LEU A 361 2.12 20.44 4.24
C LEU A 361 3.24 21.48 4.18
N ALA A 362 4.34 21.20 4.88
CA ALA A 362 5.55 22.00 4.87
C ALA A 362 6.72 21.12 4.45
N ILE A 363 7.51 21.59 3.49
CA ILE A 363 8.71 20.91 3.01
C ILE A 363 9.93 21.73 3.44
N GLU A 364 10.77 21.11 4.26
CA GLU A 364 12.00 21.70 4.77
C GLU A 364 13.16 20.71 4.55
N GLN A 365 14.18 21.13 3.79
CA GLN A 365 15.38 20.31 3.50
C GLN A 365 15.07 18.91 2.94
N GLY A 366 14.02 18.77 2.14
CA GLY A 366 13.61 17.49 1.54
C GLY A 366 12.78 16.58 2.47
N VAL A 367 12.47 17.03 3.68
CA VAL A 367 11.55 16.36 4.60
C VAL A 367 10.19 17.06 4.54
N ILE A 368 9.11 16.28 4.42
CA ILE A 368 7.75 16.80 4.49
C ILE A 368 7.16 16.58 5.88
N GLY A 369 6.37 17.53 6.34
CA GLY A 369 5.56 17.41 7.55
C GLY A 369 4.22 18.13 7.43
N ALA A 370 3.30 17.85 8.36
CA ALA A 370 2.04 18.58 8.47
C ALA A 370 2.16 19.72 9.48
N ARG A 371 1.72 20.92 9.10
CA ARG A 371 1.67 22.08 9.98
C ARG A 371 0.36 22.11 10.77
N GLY A 372 0.43 21.63 12.00
CA GLY A 372 -0.64 21.71 13.00
C GLY A 372 -0.66 23.04 13.75
N ALA A 373 -1.43 23.09 14.85
CA ALA A 373 -1.51 24.26 15.73
C ALA A 373 -0.25 24.44 16.60
N VAL A 374 0.44 23.33 16.92
CA VAL A 374 1.55 23.27 17.90
C VAL A 374 2.93 23.22 17.21
N GLY A 375 2.97 23.04 15.89
CA GLY A 375 4.21 22.93 15.11
C GLY A 375 4.06 22.11 13.85
N VAL A 376 5.20 21.75 13.25
CA VAL A 376 5.27 20.87 12.07
C VAL A 376 5.62 19.44 12.54
N GLU A 377 4.74 18.49 12.25
CA GLU A 377 4.99 17.06 12.50
C GLU A 377 5.60 16.42 11.25
N SER A 378 6.86 15.99 11.33
CA SER A 378 7.60 15.42 10.20
C SER A 378 7.16 14.00 9.88
N PHE A 379 6.90 13.70 8.61
CA PHE A 379 6.54 12.37 8.13
C PHE A 379 7.73 11.60 7.54
N GLY A 380 8.57 12.27 6.77
CA GLY A 380 9.74 11.65 6.13
C GLY A 380 10.17 12.34 4.84
N SER A 381 10.94 11.61 4.01
CA SER A 381 11.54 12.11 2.77
C SER A 381 10.48 12.34 1.69
N VAL A 382 10.37 13.57 1.19
CA VAL A 382 9.35 13.97 0.22
C VAL A 382 9.53 13.25 -1.12
N ASP A 383 8.42 12.84 -1.72
CA ASP A 383 8.43 12.36 -3.09
C ASP A 383 8.46 13.54 -4.07
N SER A 384 9.19 13.40 -5.17
CA SER A 384 9.29 14.45 -6.19
C SER A 384 9.43 13.82 -7.57
N LEU A 385 8.84 14.47 -8.57
CA LEU A 385 9.08 14.18 -9.98
C LEU A 385 9.58 15.42 -10.70
N THR A 386 10.49 15.22 -11.64
CA THR A 386 10.91 16.26 -12.59
C THR A 386 9.81 16.53 -13.62
N VAL A 387 9.93 17.64 -14.36
CA VAL A 387 9.00 17.98 -15.45
C VAL A 387 9.06 16.91 -16.55
N VAL A 388 10.26 16.42 -16.87
CA VAL A 388 10.48 15.42 -17.92
C VAL A 388 9.83 14.09 -17.58
N GLU A 389 9.98 13.61 -16.34
CA GLU A 389 9.35 12.37 -15.89
C GLU A 389 7.82 12.49 -15.89
N ALA A 390 7.29 13.62 -15.42
CA ALA A 390 5.85 13.87 -15.41
C ALA A 390 5.27 13.94 -16.84
N GLU A 391 5.99 14.57 -17.77
CA GLU A 391 5.65 14.59 -19.19
C GLU A 391 5.65 13.21 -19.82
N ALA A 392 6.63 12.36 -19.50
CA ALA A 392 6.68 11.00 -20.01
C ALA A 392 5.44 10.18 -19.59
N VAL A 393 5.04 10.27 -18.32
CA VAL A 393 3.81 9.64 -17.82
C VAL A 393 2.57 10.24 -18.50
N ALA A 394 2.48 11.56 -18.60
CA ALA A 394 1.33 12.22 -19.21
C ALA A 394 1.15 11.86 -20.69
N ARG A 395 2.25 11.77 -21.46
CA ARG A 395 2.24 11.33 -22.85
C ARG A 395 1.87 9.86 -23.00
N ALA A 396 2.30 9.00 -22.08
CA ALA A 396 1.90 7.58 -22.06
C ALA A 396 0.39 7.42 -21.83
N LEU A 397 -0.21 8.23 -20.96
CA LEU A 397 -1.66 8.22 -20.68
C LEU A 397 -2.49 8.91 -21.77
N CYS A 398 -1.91 9.87 -22.49
CA CYS A 398 -2.59 10.74 -23.45
C CYS A 398 -3.49 10.03 -24.49
N PRO A 399 -3.10 8.90 -25.13
CA PRO A 399 -3.94 8.28 -26.16
C PRO A 399 -5.19 7.59 -25.61
N PHE A 400 -5.22 7.19 -24.34
CA PHE A 400 -6.28 6.34 -23.81
C PHE A 400 -7.54 7.12 -23.43
N ARG A 401 -8.71 6.60 -23.79
CA ARG A 401 -10.03 7.06 -23.33
C ARG A 401 -10.87 5.86 -22.92
N LEU A 402 -11.81 6.01 -22.00
CA LEU A 402 -12.75 4.93 -21.74
C LEU A 402 -13.64 4.69 -22.95
N GLY A 403 -13.88 3.41 -23.26
CA GLY A 403 -14.83 3.04 -24.30
C GLY A 403 -16.25 3.46 -23.91
N ALA A 404 -17.01 3.97 -24.88
CA ALA A 404 -18.37 4.50 -24.70
C ALA A 404 -19.38 3.53 -24.05
N ALA A 405 -19.07 2.24 -23.98
CA ALA A 405 -19.90 1.21 -23.35
C ALA A 405 -19.84 1.22 -21.80
N GLU A 406 -18.87 1.91 -21.18
CA GLU A 406 -18.73 1.96 -19.71
C GLU A 406 -19.16 3.32 -19.09
N SER A 407 -19.49 4.33 -19.91
CA SER A 407 -19.97 5.64 -19.45
C SER A 407 -21.42 5.66 -18.94
N HIS A 408 -22.08 4.50 -18.85
CA HIS A 408 -23.42 4.35 -18.29
C HIS A 408 -23.41 3.36 -17.12
N GLY A 409 -23.54 3.90 -15.91
CA GLY A 409 -24.13 3.19 -14.77
C GLY A 409 -23.21 2.22 -14.02
N ALA A 410 -23.20 2.40 -12.70
CA ALA A 410 -22.48 1.59 -11.72
C ALA A 410 -23.05 0.17 -11.54
N ASP A 411 -22.23 -0.68 -10.93
CA ASP A 411 -22.62 -1.81 -10.06
C ASP A 411 -23.41 -3.00 -10.62
N GLU A 412 -22.93 -3.62 -11.69
CA GLU A 412 -23.14 -5.06 -11.87
C GLU A 412 -21.81 -5.81 -11.99
N PRO A 413 -21.54 -6.82 -11.13
CA PRO A 413 -20.44 -7.74 -11.34
C PRO A 413 -20.82 -8.65 -12.51
N LEU A 414 -20.60 -8.14 -13.73
CA LEU A 414 -20.84 -8.89 -14.94
C LEU A 414 -19.72 -9.94 -15.10
N LEU A 415 -19.98 -11.10 -14.51
CA LEU A 415 -19.65 -12.41 -15.09
C LEU A 415 -20.32 -12.64 -16.47
N GLY A 416 -20.80 -11.57 -17.12
CA GLY A 416 -21.48 -11.60 -18.40
C GLY A 416 -20.49 -11.67 -19.56
N ASN A 417 -20.46 -12.85 -20.18
CA ASN A 417 -20.28 -13.05 -21.62
C ASN A 417 -20.07 -11.74 -22.40
N THR A 418 -18.91 -11.57 -23.05
CA THR A 418 -18.79 -10.66 -24.21
C THR A 418 -20.01 -10.86 -25.10
N GLY A 419 -20.93 -9.90 -25.05
CA GLY A 419 -22.17 -9.93 -25.80
C GLY A 419 -21.84 -9.92 -27.28
N LEU A 420 -22.72 -10.54 -28.08
CA LEU A 420 -22.62 -10.57 -29.54
C LEU A 420 -22.43 -9.14 -30.12
N LEU A 421 -22.95 -8.13 -29.43
CA LEU A 421 -22.95 -6.70 -29.75
C LEU A 421 -21.54 -6.07 -29.74
N GLY A 422 -20.74 -6.28 -28.69
CA GLY A 422 -19.40 -5.69 -28.60
C GLY A 422 -18.40 -6.22 -29.64
N LEU A 423 -18.65 -7.41 -30.21
CA LEU A 423 -17.87 -7.96 -31.31
C LEU A 423 -18.38 -7.52 -32.69
N LEU A 424 -19.60 -7.00 -32.80
CA LEU A 424 -20.15 -6.40 -34.02
C LEU A 424 -19.62 -4.98 -34.24
N GLY A 425 -19.45 -4.21 -33.16
CA GLY A 425 -18.78 -2.90 -33.23
C GLY A 425 -17.35 -3.00 -33.78
N LEU A 426 -16.65 -4.11 -33.50
CA LEU A 426 -15.31 -4.40 -34.02
C LEU A 426 -15.28 -4.67 -35.54
N LEU A 427 -16.43 -5.02 -36.13
CA LEU A 427 -16.62 -5.23 -37.57
C LEU A 427 -17.15 -3.97 -38.29
N GLY A 428 -17.28 -2.84 -37.57
CA GLY A 428 -17.85 -1.60 -38.09
C GLY A 428 -19.35 -1.72 -38.40
N LEU A 429 -20.04 -2.69 -37.80
CA LEU A 429 -21.48 -2.86 -37.94
C LEU A 429 -22.21 -2.14 -36.78
N PRO A 430 -23.39 -1.55 -37.02
CA PRO A 430 -24.17 -0.90 -35.98
C PRO A 430 -24.48 -1.86 -34.83
N GLU A 431 -24.37 -1.37 -33.60
CA GLU A 431 -24.73 -2.13 -32.40
C GLU A 431 -26.25 -2.34 -32.28
N ASP A 432 -27.06 -1.53 -32.95
CA ASP A 432 -28.52 -1.68 -32.98
C ASP A 432 -28.97 -2.78 -33.99
N PRO A 433 -29.64 -3.86 -33.54
CA PRO A 433 -30.19 -4.89 -34.43
C PRO A 433 -31.18 -4.36 -35.47
N HIS A 434 -31.88 -3.25 -35.17
CA HIS A 434 -32.87 -2.66 -36.05
C HIS A 434 -32.27 -1.77 -37.15
N ALA A 435 -30.99 -1.39 -37.01
CA ALA A 435 -30.26 -0.59 -37.99
C ALA A 435 -29.38 -1.45 -38.94
N PHE A 436 -29.56 -2.77 -38.95
CA PHE A 436 -28.73 -3.68 -39.74
C PHE A 436 -29.12 -3.68 -41.23
N ASP A 437 -28.31 -3.05 -42.07
CA ASP A 437 -28.46 -3.09 -43.53
C ASP A 437 -27.75 -4.32 -44.14
N VAL A 438 -28.55 -5.22 -44.71
CA VAL A 438 -28.12 -6.45 -45.37
C VAL A 438 -27.25 -6.17 -46.60
N ALA A 439 -27.59 -5.16 -47.39
CA ALA A 439 -26.85 -4.82 -48.61
C ALA A 439 -25.44 -4.31 -48.29
N GLN A 440 -25.31 -3.56 -47.20
CA GLN A 440 -24.02 -3.08 -46.71
C GLN A 440 -23.19 -4.20 -46.06
N ALA A 441 -23.83 -5.10 -45.31
CA ALA A 441 -23.16 -6.18 -44.59
C ALA A 441 -22.58 -7.27 -45.51
N TRP A 442 -23.27 -7.57 -46.63
CA TRP A 442 -22.89 -8.59 -47.63
C TRP A 442 -22.14 -8.03 -48.84
N ARG A 443 -21.59 -6.83 -48.74
CA ARG A 443 -20.75 -6.26 -49.80
C ARG A 443 -19.59 -7.21 -50.17
N PRO A 444 -19.18 -7.28 -51.46
CA PRO A 444 -18.05 -8.09 -51.87
C PRO A 444 -16.79 -7.71 -51.09
N ARG A 445 -16.18 -8.69 -50.42
CA ARG A 445 -14.96 -8.49 -49.62
C ARG A 445 -13.71 -8.91 -50.41
N PRO A 446 -12.55 -8.28 -50.14
CA PRO A 446 -11.27 -8.75 -50.66
C PRO A 446 -11.04 -10.23 -50.31
N VAL A 447 -10.28 -10.94 -51.15
CA VAL A 447 -10.02 -12.38 -51.00
C VAL A 447 -9.43 -12.71 -49.61
N GLY A 448 -8.62 -11.81 -49.04
CA GLY A 448 -8.04 -11.95 -47.70
C GLY A 448 -9.06 -11.92 -46.56
N ASP A 449 -10.18 -11.20 -46.71
CA ASP A 449 -11.19 -11.02 -45.65
C ASP A 449 -12.41 -11.94 -45.82
N ARG A 450 -12.44 -12.70 -46.93
CA ARG A 450 -13.49 -13.66 -47.21
C ARG A 450 -13.45 -14.82 -46.19
N LEU A 451 -14.60 -15.16 -45.62
CA LEU A 451 -14.78 -16.25 -44.64
C LEU A 451 -13.92 -16.11 -43.37
N ARG A 452 -13.47 -14.89 -43.07
CA ARG A 452 -12.72 -14.55 -41.87
C ARG A 452 -13.64 -13.82 -40.89
N VAL A 453 -13.81 -14.37 -39.69
CA VAL A 453 -14.74 -13.81 -38.68
C VAL A 453 -14.10 -13.72 -37.30
N PRO A 454 -14.26 -12.60 -36.57
CA PRO A 454 -13.80 -12.51 -35.18
C PRO A 454 -14.65 -13.44 -34.31
N ILE A 455 -13.99 -14.24 -33.48
CA ILE A 455 -14.62 -15.18 -32.54
C ILE A 455 -14.51 -14.69 -31.09
N GLY A 456 -13.49 -13.88 -30.77
CA GLY A 456 -13.28 -13.34 -29.43
C GLY A 456 -12.25 -12.22 -29.38
N LEU A 457 -11.79 -11.90 -28.18
CA LEU A 457 -10.70 -10.97 -27.92
C LEU A 457 -9.55 -11.73 -27.26
N GLY A 458 -8.32 -11.41 -27.64
CA GLY A 458 -7.11 -11.94 -27.03
C GLY A 458 -6.76 -11.18 -25.74
N GLU A 459 -5.68 -11.59 -25.10
CA GLU A 459 -5.26 -11.11 -23.76
C GLU A 459 -4.99 -9.60 -23.69
N LEU A 460 -4.69 -8.95 -24.81
CA LEU A 460 -4.42 -7.51 -24.91
C LEU A 460 -5.56 -6.75 -25.63
N GLY A 461 -6.74 -7.38 -25.78
CA GLY A 461 -7.92 -6.76 -26.40
C GLY A 461 -7.92 -6.76 -27.94
N GLN A 462 -6.91 -7.35 -28.59
CA GLN A 462 -6.92 -7.57 -30.04
C GLN A 462 -7.99 -8.60 -30.44
N PRO A 463 -8.66 -8.43 -31.60
CA PRO A 463 -9.62 -9.43 -32.07
C PRO A 463 -8.92 -10.76 -32.40
N VAL A 464 -9.49 -11.86 -31.91
CA VAL A 464 -9.13 -13.22 -32.32
C VAL A 464 -10.06 -13.62 -33.45
N GLU A 465 -9.50 -13.87 -34.62
CA GLU A 465 -10.23 -14.17 -35.84
C GLU A 465 -10.04 -15.63 -36.25
N LEU A 466 -11.12 -16.21 -36.78
CA LEU A 466 -11.13 -17.55 -37.34
C LEU A 466 -11.31 -17.42 -38.86
N ASP A 467 -10.35 -17.96 -39.60
CA ASP A 467 -10.32 -17.97 -41.06
C ASP A 467 -10.46 -19.39 -41.58
N ILE A 468 -11.63 -19.74 -42.11
CA ILE A 468 -11.94 -21.10 -42.57
C ILE A 468 -11.62 -21.33 -44.06
N LYS A 469 -10.89 -20.41 -44.71
CA LYS A 469 -10.41 -20.63 -46.08
C LYS A 469 -9.41 -21.79 -46.12
N GLU A 470 -9.21 -22.33 -47.31
CA GLU A 470 -8.14 -23.30 -47.55
C GLU A 470 -6.77 -22.70 -47.26
N ALA A 471 -5.81 -23.54 -46.85
CA ALA A 471 -4.43 -23.10 -46.59
C ALA A 471 -3.79 -22.46 -47.83
N ALA A 472 -4.16 -22.93 -49.03
CA ALA A 472 -3.72 -22.33 -50.30
C ALA A 472 -4.21 -20.89 -50.53
N GLN A 473 -5.27 -20.47 -49.83
CA GLN A 473 -5.84 -19.12 -49.86
C GLN A 473 -5.50 -18.31 -48.60
N GLY A 474 -4.53 -18.77 -47.81
CA GLY A 474 -4.06 -18.09 -46.59
C GLY A 474 -4.92 -18.32 -45.34
N GLY A 475 -5.89 -19.24 -45.38
CA GLY A 475 -6.74 -19.58 -44.24
C GLY A 475 -6.18 -20.69 -43.35
N MET A 476 -6.89 -20.97 -42.25
CA MET A 476 -6.53 -22.00 -41.27
C MET A 476 -6.96 -23.41 -41.69
N GLY A 477 -7.63 -23.56 -42.84
CA GLY A 477 -8.13 -24.82 -43.39
C GLY A 477 -9.65 -24.95 -43.25
N PRO A 478 -10.30 -25.73 -44.14
CA PRO A 478 -11.76 -25.88 -44.19
C PRO A 478 -12.32 -26.77 -43.07
N HIS A 479 -11.45 -27.50 -42.35
CA HIS A 479 -11.85 -28.43 -41.30
C HIS A 479 -11.21 -28.01 -39.98
N GLY A 480 -12.03 -27.86 -38.94
CA GLY A 480 -11.59 -27.50 -37.60
C GLY A 480 -12.27 -28.37 -36.54
N LEU A 481 -11.52 -28.74 -35.49
CA LEU A 481 -12.03 -29.50 -34.35
C LEU A 481 -12.14 -28.58 -33.13
N CYS A 482 -13.34 -28.48 -32.56
CA CYS A 482 -13.58 -27.74 -31.32
C CYS A 482 -13.92 -28.72 -30.18
N VAL A 483 -12.97 -28.89 -29.26
CA VAL A 483 -13.08 -29.77 -28.08
C VAL A 483 -13.30 -28.92 -26.83
N GLY A 484 -14.25 -29.30 -25.98
CA GLY A 484 -14.52 -28.62 -24.72
C GLY A 484 -15.43 -29.46 -23.82
N ALA A 485 -15.22 -29.39 -22.51
CA ALA A 485 -16.02 -30.10 -21.51
C ALA A 485 -17.43 -29.49 -21.39
N THR A 486 -18.39 -30.26 -20.87
CA THR A 486 -19.75 -29.77 -20.63
C THR A 486 -19.71 -28.54 -19.72
N GLY A 487 -20.32 -27.43 -20.16
CA GLY A 487 -20.27 -26.14 -19.48
C GLY A 487 -19.17 -25.18 -19.97
N SER A 488 -18.26 -25.61 -20.85
CA SER A 488 -17.18 -24.75 -21.39
C SER A 488 -17.63 -23.81 -22.52
N GLY A 489 -18.94 -23.77 -22.85
CA GLY A 489 -19.48 -22.89 -23.87
C GLY A 489 -19.28 -23.33 -25.34
N ASN A 490 -18.91 -24.58 -25.62
CA ASN A 490 -18.68 -25.08 -27.00
C ASN A 490 -19.92 -24.91 -27.91
N THR A 491 -21.12 -25.22 -27.41
CA THR A 491 -22.38 -25.01 -28.15
C THR A 491 -22.62 -23.53 -28.48
N THR A 492 -22.36 -22.64 -27.52
CA THR A 492 -22.50 -21.20 -27.70
C THR A 492 -21.49 -20.65 -28.70
N LEU A 493 -20.24 -21.14 -28.68
CA LEU A 493 -19.20 -20.78 -29.64
C LEU A 493 -19.60 -21.17 -31.06
N ARG A 494 -20.09 -22.41 -31.27
CA ARG A 494 -20.55 -22.89 -32.58
C ARG A 494 -21.70 -22.06 -33.13
N LEU A 495 -22.72 -21.81 -32.31
CA LEU A 495 -23.87 -20.97 -32.71
C LEU A 495 -23.44 -19.54 -33.08
N ARG A 496 -22.53 -18.94 -32.29
CA ARG A 496 -21.99 -17.60 -32.56
C ARG A 496 -21.21 -17.56 -33.87
N HIS A 497 -20.39 -18.57 -34.14
CA HIS A 497 -19.63 -18.66 -35.38
C HIS A 497 -20.56 -18.79 -36.60
N THR A 498 -21.50 -19.73 -36.59
CA THR A 498 -22.46 -19.94 -37.70
C THR A 498 -23.28 -18.68 -37.98
N TYR A 499 -23.79 -18.04 -36.93
CA TYR A 499 -24.57 -16.81 -37.07
C TYR A 499 -23.75 -15.67 -37.68
N ARG A 500 -22.46 -15.54 -37.33
CA ARG A 500 -21.57 -14.50 -37.87
C ARG A 500 -21.19 -14.74 -39.33
N VAL A 501 -20.94 -15.99 -39.71
CA VAL A 501 -20.67 -16.33 -41.12
C VAL A 501 -21.88 -15.97 -41.98
N ILE A 502 -23.09 -16.33 -41.54
CA ILE A 502 -24.34 -15.99 -42.23
C ILE A 502 -24.50 -14.47 -42.35
N ARG A 503 -24.33 -13.74 -41.24
CA ARG A 503 -24.54 -12.28 -41.21
C ARG A 503 -23.56 -11.49 -42.08
N LEU A 504 -22.40 -12.06 -42.40
CA LEU A 504 -21.36 -11.38 -43.18
C LEU A 504 -21.24 -11.89 -44.62
N HIS A 505 -21.77 -13.07 -44.95
CA HIS A 505 -21.47 -13.75 -46.22
C HIS A 505 -22.66 -14.51 -46.87
N ALA A 506 -23.89 -14.43 -46.35
CA ALA A 506 -25.04 -15.19 -46.90
C ALA A 506 -25.80 -14.50 -48.05
N GLY A 507 -25.17 -13.54 -48.73
CA GLY A 507 -25.74 -12.76 -49.83
C GLY A 507 -25.10 -13.04 -51.17
#